data_AF-A0A359E7P3-F1
#
_entry.id   AF-A0A359E7P3-F1
#
_cell.length_a   1.000
_cell.length_b   1.000
_cell.length_c   1.000
_cell.angle_alpha   90.00
_cell.angle_beta   90.00
_cell.angle_gamma   90.00
#
_symmetry.space_group_name_H-M   'P 1'
#
loop_
_entity.id
_entity.type
_entity.pdbx_description
1 polymer ?
#
loop_
_entity_poly.entity_id
_entity_poly.type
_entity_poly.pdbx_seq_one_letter_code
_entity_poly.pdbx_strand_id
1 'polypeptide(L)'
;IDNKEGYSSFKQFRWADIADFLKDYTIENQLIQEFYQFLKENKMTGNERFNHEDLIGLKVYGDIASKVHEVFSVIEDELKTFGTISGGINSSSQITNHNRLAIFCSGVIGEKWSEVLVSYDFKGIRYKDEPVLAVQLFVHRKNSVYKQFVEVATEYYQDKKFESKDIFSTNEHGGHIRFEKPIAMFFNEEEQLQEMARWVENKFGEVLSFRNATNQLDWNFESNEMIK
;
A
#
# COMPACT_ATOMS: atom_id res chain seq x y z
N ILE A 1 -42.30 -32.69 27.71
CA ILE A 1 -42.75 -31.38 27.20
C ILE A 1 -42.37 -30.38 28.29
N ASP A 2 -41.38 -29.51 28.18
CA ASP A 2 -40.32 -29.28 27.21
C ASP A 2 -39.29 -28.46 28.01
N ASN A 3 -38.05 -28.95 28.15
CA ASN A 3 -36.96 -28.14 28.68
C ASN A 3 -36.52 -27.21 27.54
N LYS A 4 -36.82 -25.92 27.61
CA LYS A 4 -36.16 -24.91 26.75
C LYS A 4 -35.64 -23.75 27.58
N GLU A 5 -34.35 -23.92 27.85
CA GLU A 5 -33.30 -23.00 28.26
C GLU A 5 -33.57 -21.51 28.02
N GLY A 6 -33.21 -20.72 29.04
CA GLY A 6 -33.27 -19.27 29.02
C GLY A 6 -32.23 -18.68 28.09
N TYR A 7 -32.67 -18.26 26.91
CA TYR A 7 -31.89 -17.36 26.06
C TYR A 7 -32.05 -15.92 26.58
N SER A 8 -31.05 -15.43 27.31
CA SER A 8 -30.89 -13.99 27.53
C SER A 8 -30.58 -13.35 26.17
N SER A 9 -31.49 -12.51 25.67
CA SER A 9 -31.24 -11.74 24.46
C SER A 9 -30.23 -10.63 24.77
N PHE A 10 -28.95 -10.91 24.56
CA PHE A 10 -27.90 -9.90 24.69
C PHE A 10 -28.13 -8.80 23.65
N LYS A 11 -28.30 -7.56 24.12
CA LYS A 11 -28.43 -6.39 23.24
C LYS A 11 -27.05 -5.79 23.00
N GLN A 12 -26.67 -5.74 21.73
CA GLN A 12 -25.45 -5.06 21.29
C GLN A 12 -25.79 -3.62 20.92
N PHE A 13 -24.94 -2.69 21.33
CA PHE A 13 -25.03 -1.27 20.98
C PHE A 13 -23.74 -0.86 20.26
N ARG A 14 -23.85 0.02 19.26
CA ARG A 14 -22.65 0.58 18.64
C ARG A 14 -22.10 1.66 19.57
N TRP A 15 -20.78 1.79 19.64
CA TRP A 15 -20.15 2.85 20.41
C TRP A 15 -20.57 4.24 19.96
N ALA A 16 -20.89 4.41 18.67
CA ALA A 16 -21.48 5.61 18.11
C ALA A 16 -22.81 5.98 18.77
N ASP A 17 -23.71 4.99 18.90
CA ASP A 17 -25.04 5.20 19.50
C ASP A 17 -24.91 5.54 20.99
N ILE A 18 -23.96 4.90 21.69
CA ILE A 18 -23.63 5.21 23.08
C ILE A 18 -23.08 6.64 23.19
N ALA A 19 -22.18 7.04 22.30
CA ALA A 19 -21.62 8.39 22.29
C ALA A 19 -22.68 9.46 22.02
N ASP A 20 -23.54 9.26 21.02
CA ASP A 20 -24.65 10.16 20.70
C ASP A 20 -25.60 10.31 21.88
N PHE A 21 -25.92 9.20 22.57
CA PHE A 21 -26.71 9.24 23.81
C PHE A 21 -26.02 10.03 24.92
N LEU A 22 -24.72 9.80 25.15
CA LEU A 22 -23.98 10.45 26.23
C LEU A 22 -23.73 11.94 26.01
N LYS A 23 -23.68 12.38 24.74
CA LYS A 23 -23.38 13.76 24.35
C LYS A 23 -24.22 14.79 25.10
N ASP A 24 -25.52 14.52 25.24
CA ASP A 24 -26.47 15.44 25.85
C ASP A 24 -26.28 15.57 27.38
N TYR A 25 -25.60 14.61 28.01
CA TYR A 25 -25.35 14.58 29.45
C TYR A 25 -23.94 15.06 29.84
N THR A 26 -23.11 15.44 28.87
CA THR A 26 -21.71 15.85 29.11
C THR A 26 -21.59 17.14 29.94
N ILE A 27 -22.60 18.01 29.93
CA ILE A 27 -22.61 19.29 30.66
C ILE A 27 -22.81 19.07 32.17
N GLU A 28 -23.58 18.04 32.53
CA GLU A 28 -24.04 17.83 33.91
C GLU A 28 -23.14 16.87 34.70
N ASN A 29 -22.28 16.11 34.02
CA ASN A 29 -21.51 15.05 34.64
C ASN A 29 -20.09 14.92 34.06
N GLN A 30 -19.09 15.25 34.88
CA GLN A 30 -17.67 15.19 34.52
C GLN A 30 -17.23 13.78 34.09
N LEU A 31 -17.73 12.72 34.73
CA LEU A 31 -17.37 11.34 34.35
C LEU A 31 -17.90 11.00 32.94
N ILE A 32 -19.13 11.44 32.63
CA ILE A 32 -19.69 11.27 31.28
C ILE A 32 -18.88 12.07 30.27
N GLN A 33 -18.44 13.28 30.63
CA GLN A 33 -17.59 14.11 29.77
C GLN A 33 -16.24 13.43 29.46
N GLU A 34 -15.55 12.93 30.50
CA GLU A 34 -14.27 12.22 30.34
C GLU A 34 -14.42 10.95 29.49
N PHE A 35 -15.48 10.18 29.72
CA PHE A 35 -15.74 8.97 28.92
C PHE A 35 -16.12 9.29 27.47
N TYR A 36 -16.94 10.31 27.24
CA TYR A 36 -17.26 10.78 25.89
C TYR A 36 -16.01 11.28 25.15
N GLN A 37 -15.10 11.98 25.85
CA GLN A 37 -13.83 12.41 25.31
C GLN A 37 -12.93 11.21 24.95
N PHE A 38 -12.88 10.18 25.79
CA PHE A 38 -12.21 8.91 25.47
C PHE A 38 -12.76 8.28 24.18
N LEU A 39 -14.10 8.21 24.04
CA LEU A 39 -14.71 7.69 22.81
C LEU A 39 -14.31 8.54 21.59
N LYS A 40 -14.20 9.86 21.75
CA LYS A 40 -13.83 10.78 20.65
C LYS A 40 -12.38 10.59 20.22
N GLU A 41 -11.46 10.52 21.17
CA GLU A 41 -10.02 10.30 20.92
C GLU A 41 -9.75 8.96 20.24
N ASN A 42 -10.54 7.94 20.57
CA ASN A 42 -10.47 6.61 19.96
C ASN A 42 -11.33 6.45 18.69
N LYS A 43 -11.88 7.55 18.14
CA LYS A 43 -12.73 7.55 16.93
C LYS A 43 -13.96 6.63 17.03
N MET A 44 -14.50 6.46 18.23
CA MET A 44 -15.65 5.58 18.52
C MET A 44 -17.00 6.32 18.54
N THR A 45 -17.00 7.65 18.47
CA THR A 45 -18.23 8.47 18.55
C THR A 45 -19.06 8.47 17.27
N GLY A 46 -18.64 7.76 16.22
CA GLY A 46 -19.42 7.57 15.00
C GLY A 46 -19.66 8.83 14.15
N ASN A 47 -19.05 9.97 14.49
CA ASN A 47 -19.09 11.17 13.67
C ASN A 47 -18.12 11.13 12.49
N GLU A 48 -18.05 10.01 11.78
CA GLU A 48 -17.54 9.95 10.41
C GLU A 48 -18.66 10.33 9.42
N ARG A 49 -19.40 11.41 9.72
CA ARG A 49 -20.28 12.00 8.72
C ARG A 49 -19.38 12.65 7.69
N PHE A 50 -19.66 12.41 6.41
CA PHE A 50 -19.02 13.14 5.33
C PHE A 50 -19.10 14.64 5.62
N ASN A 51 -17.93 15.27 5.74
CA ASN A 51 -17.80 16.70 5.79
C ASN A 51 -17.63 17.25 4.36
N HIS A 52 -17.52 18.57 4.23
CA HIS A 52 -17.39 19.20 2.91
C HIS A 52 -16.09 18.81 2.19
N GLU A 53 -14.99 18.65 2.92
CA GLU A 53 -13.69 18.24 2.35
C GLU A 53 -13.75 16.82 1.81
N ASP A 54 -14.47 15.91 2.48
CA ASP A 54 -14.66 14.55 1.99
C ASP A 54 -15.43 14.53 0.66
N LEU A 55 -16.45 15.38 0.51
CA LEU A 55 -17.22 15.51 -0.73
C LEU A 55 -16.36 16.10 -1.87
N ILE A 56 -15.49 17.06 -1.55
CA ILE A 56 -14.50 17.59 -2.50
C ILE A 56 -13.53 16.47 -2.91
N GLY A 57 -13.01 15.71 -1.95
CA GLY A 57 -12.10 14.60 -2.19
C GLY A 57 -12.72 13.55 -3.12
N LEU A 58 -13.96 13.14 -2.85
CA LEU A 58 -14.70 12.19 -3.70
C LEU A 58 -14.90 12.71 -5.14
N LYS A 59 -15.17 14.02 -5.30
CA LYS A 59 -15.35 14.62 -6.62
C LYS A 59 -14.06 14.58 -7.45
N VAL A 60 -12.92 14.84 -6.84
CA VAL A 60 -11.62 14.91 -7.53
C VAL A 60 -10.97 13.54 -7.68
N TYR A 61 -11.34 12.57 -6.83
CA TYR A 61 -10.77 11.22 -6.82
C TYR A 61 -10.90 10.51 -8.18
N GLY A 62 -12.04 10.65 -8.86
CA GLY A 62 -12.24 10.04 -10.19
C GLY A 62 -11.21 10.51 -11.22
N ASP A 63 -10.96 11.82 -11.28
CA ASP A 63 -9.97 12.41 -12.19
C ASP A 63 -8.54 11.98 -11.84
N ILE A 64 -8.23 11.90 -10.53
CA ILE A 64 -6.93 11.41 -10.05
C ILE A 64 -6.74 9.95 -10.45
N ALA A 65 -7.72 9.09 -10.20
CA ALA A 65 -7.66 7.68 -10.53
C ALA A 65 -7.49 7.46 -12.04
N SER A 66 -8.15 8.28 -12.88
CA SER A 66 -7.97 8.24 -14.33
C SER A 66 -6.54 8.59 -14.76
N LYS A 67 -5.92 9.62 -14.17
CA LYS A 67 -4.53 9.99 -14.46
C LYS A 67 -3.53 8.92 -14.02
N VAL A 68 -3.77 8.32 -12.86
CA VAL A 68 -2.99 7.17 -12.37
C VAL A 68 -3.09 5.99 -13.33
N HIS A 69 -4.30 5.71 -13.84
CA HIS A 69 -4.53 4.66 -14.82
C HIS A 69 -3.76 4.92 -16.13
N GLU A 70 -3.69 6.17 -16.58
CA GLU A 70 -2.92 6.54 -17.77
C GLU A 70 -1.42 6.24 -17.59
N VAL A 71 -0.81 6.62 -16.46
CA VAL A 71 0.59 6.25 -16.18
C VAL A 71 0.77 4.74 -16.14
N PHE A 72 -0.13 4.02 -15.47
CA PHE A 72 -0.11 2.57 -15.41
C PHE A 72 -0.22 1.90 -16.78
N SER A 73 -1.00 2.45 -17.70
CA SER A 73 -1.13 1.92 -19.06
C SER A 73 0.16 2.07 -19.87
N VAL A 74 0.94 3.12 -19.62
CA VAL A 74 2.23 3.36 -20.30
C VAL A 74 3.31 2.37 -19.84
N ILE A 75 3.32 2.01 -18.55
CA ILE A 75 4.34 1.13 -17.95
C ILE A 75 3.94 -0.35 -17.91
N GLU A 76 2.76 -0.68 -18.43
CA GLU A 76 2.15 -2.00 -18.26
C GLU A 76 3.02 -3.08 -18.90
N ASP A 77 3.54 -2.80 -20.09
CA ASP A 77 4.34 -3.76 -20.85
C ASP A 77 5.70 -4.02 -20.18
N GLU A 78 6.31 -3.00 -19.56
CA GLU A 78 7.51 -3.17 -18.75
C GLU A 78 7.23 -3.97 -17.49
N LEU A 79 6.09 -3.77 -16.83
CA LEU A 79 5.72 -4.58 -15.66
C LEU A 79 5.48 -6.05 -16.04
N LYS A 80 4.95 -6.34 -17.25
CA LYS A 80 4.77 -7.71 -17.75
C LYS A 80 6.08 -8.48 -17.91
N THR A 81 7.23 -7.79 -17.99
CA THR A 81 8.55 -8.47 -17.93
C THR A 81 8.77 -9.21 -16.62
N PHE A 82 8.01 -8.86 -15.57
CA PHE A 82 8.02 -9.52 -14.28
C PHE A 82 6.98 -10.65 -14.13
N GLY A 83 6.16 -10.91 -15.15
CA GLY A 83 5.13 -11.97 -15.14
C GLY A 83 3.73 -11.44 -15.45
N THR A 84 2.72 -12.23 -15.12
CA THR A 84 1.32 -11.84 -15.35
C THR A 84 0.88 -10.79 -14.34
N ILE A 85 0.42 -9.64 -14.84
CA ILE A 85 -0.13 -8.57 -14.01
C ILE A 85 -1.38 -9.10 -13.30
N SER A 86 -1.29 -9.07 -11.98
CA SER A 86 -2.30 -9.47 -11.02
C SER A 86 -2.69 -8.24 -10.22
N GLY A 87 -3.98 -7.91 -10.15
CA GLY A 87 -4.47 -6.75 -9.40
C GLY A 87 -5.11 -5.70 -10.28
N GLY A 88 -6.32 -5.29 -9.89
CA GLY A 88 -7.05 -4.21 -10.54
C GLY A 88 -6.67 -2.87 -9.94
N ILE A 89 -6.43 -1.89 -10.82
CA ILE A 89 -6.19 -0.46 -10.51
C ILE A 89 -7.28 0.11 -9.57
N ASN A 90 -8.47 -0.51 -9.59
CA ASN A 90 -9.65 -0.10 -8.83
C ASN A 90 -10.04 -1.09 -7.72
N SER A 91 -9.12 -1.91 -7.21
CA SER A 91 -9.44 -2.78 -6.08
C SER A 91 -9.66 -1.92 -4.84
N SER A 92 -10.90 -1.85 -4.36
CA SER A 92 -11.27 -1.11 -3.14
C SER A 92 -10.37 -1.48 -1.95
N SER A 93 -9.92 -2.74 -1.89
CA SER A 93 -8.99 -3.22 -0.87
C SER A 93 -7.61 -2.54 -0.89
N GLN A 94 -7.10 -2.09 -2.05
CA GLN A 94 -5.83 -1.35 -2.11
C GLN A 94 -5.96 0.03 -1.45
N ILE A 95 -7.10 0.68 -1.65
CA ILE A 95 -7.41 1.97 -1.04
C ILE A 95 -7.64 1.79 0.46
N THR A 96 -8.54 0.88 0.85
CA THR A 96 -8.98 0.76 2.24
C THR A 96 -7.94 0.12 3.15
N ASN A 97 -7.17 -0.85 2.66
CA ASN A 97 -6.24 -1.62 3.49
C ASN A 97 -4.79 -1.17 3.35
N HIS A 98 -4.44 -0.56 2.22
CA HIS A 98 -3.06 -0.21 1.90
C HIS A 98 -2.87 1.27 1.57
N ASN A 99 -3.94 2.07 1.55
CA ASN A 99 -3.88 3.52 1.29
C ASN A 99 -3.15 3.86 -0.03
N ARG A 100 -3.40 3.07 -1.08
CA ARG A 100 -2.71 3.19 -2.37
C ARG A 100 -3.58 2.75 -3.56
N LEU A 101 -3.15 3.15 -4.76
CA LEU A 101 -3.56 2.55 -6.03
C LEU A 101 -2.36 1.81 -6.62
N ALA A 102 -2.53 0.58 -7.08
CA ALA A 102 -1.39 -0.25 -7.50
C ALA A 102 -1.74 -1.23 -8.63
N ILE A 103 -0.72 -1.53 -9.44
CA ILE A 103 -0.63 -2.71 -10.30
C ILE A 103 0.59 -3.52 -9.88
N PHE A 104 0.51 -4.85 -10.00
CA PHE A 104 1.60 -5.72 -9.57
C PHE A 104 1.66 -7.03 -10.34
N CYS A 105 2.82 -7.67 -10.35
CA CYS A 105 3.01 -9.06 -10.74
C CYS A 105 3.28 -9.86 -9.47
N SER A 106 2.46 -10.86 -9.17
CA SER A 106 2.64 -11.72 -7.98
C SER A 106 3.40 -13.00 -8.32
N GLY A 107 4.01 -13.62 -7.31
CA GLY A 107 4.70 -14.90 -7.45
C GLY A 107 6.07 -14.81 -8.11
N VAL A 108 6.67 -13.61 -8.19
CA VAL A 108 7.95 -13.33 -8.86
C VAL A 108 9.18 -14.09 -8.32
N ILE A 109 9.16 -14.58 -7.07
CA ILE A 109 10.29 -15.27 -6.43
C ILE A 109 9.75 -16.38 -5.51
N GLY A 110 10.30 -17.59 -5.65
CA GLY A 110 10.11 -18.71 -4.74
C GLY A 110 8.64 -19.13 -4.62
N GLU A 111 8.30 -19.78 -3.51
CA GLU A 111 6.93 -20.22 -3.25
C GLU A 111 6.15 -19.21 -2.38
N LYS A 112 4.83 -19.17 -2.54
CA LYS A 112 3.90 -18.26 -1.85
C LYS A 112 4.04 -16.81 -2.34
N TRP A 113 3.78 -15.83 -1.46
CA TRP A 113 3.64 -14.45 -1.88
C TRP A 113 4.99 -13.75 -2.04
N SER A 114 5.17 -13.19 -3.22
CA SER A 114 6.16 -12.18 -3.57
C SER A 114 5.54 -11.31 -4.66
N GLU A 115 5.99 -10.08 -4.82
CA GLU A 115 5.44 -9.18 -5.84
C GLU A 115 6.47 -8.18 -6.34
N VAL A 116 6.39 -7.82 -7.62
CA VAL A 116 6.89 -6.54 -8.13
C VAL A 116 5.67 -5.67 -8.40
N LEU A 117 5.65 -4.46 -7.84
CA LEU A 117 4.51 -3.55 -7.96
C LEU A 117 4.94 -2.13 -8.29
N VAL A 118 3.99 -1.41 -8.89
CA VAL A 118 4.02 0.04 -9.00
C VAL A 118 2.78 0.59 -8.32
N SER A 119 2.95 1.61 -7.50
CA SER A 119 1.85 2.20 -6.76
C SER A 119 1.93 3.70 -6.60
N TYR A 120 0.75 4.32 -6.54
CA TYR A 120 0.54 5.65 -6.01
C TYR A 120 0.09 5.49 -4.56
N ASP A 121 1.02 5.67 -3.64
CA ASP A 121 0.73 5.60 -2.22
C ASP A 121 0.32 7.00 -1.75
N PHE A 122 -0.84 7.11 -1.12
CA PHE A 122 -1.32 8.41 -0.63
C PHE A 122 -0.50 8.91 0.57
N LYS A 123 0.31 8.03 1.17
CA LYS A 123 1.33 8.35 2.17
C LYS A 123 2.57 7.50 1.93
N GLY A 124 3.68 8.14 1.57
CA GLY A 124 4.96 7.46 1.44
C GLY A 124 5.48 6.91 2.78
N ILE A 125 6.27 5.83 2.71
CA ILE A 125 6.93 5.26 3.89
C ILE A 125 8.05 6.22 4.35
N ARG A 126 8.80 6.78 3.40
CA ARG A 126 9.91 7.71 3.69
C ARG A 126 9.44 9.16 3.78
N TYR A 127 8.59 9.57 2.86
CA TYR A 127 8.07 10.94 2.75
C TYR A 127 6.76 11.08 3.51
N LYS A 128 6.78 10.73 4.80
CA LYS A 128 5.59 10.66 5.66
C LYS A 128 4.62 11.82 5.39
N ASP A 129 3.36 11.47 5.14
CA ASP A 129 2.25 12.38 4.81
C ASP A 129 2.26 13.03 3.42
N GLU A 130 3.21 12.66 2.54
CA GLU A 130 3.20 13.05 1.13
C GLU A 130 2.80 11.87 0.22
N PRO A 131 2.00 12.12 -0.84
CA PRO A 131 1.78 11.15 -1.89
C PRO A 131 3.06 10.85 -2.68
N VAL A 132 3.32 9.56 -2.92
CA VAL A 132 4.50 9.10 -3.65
C VAL A 132 4.13 8.17 -4.79
N LEU A 133 4.91 8.23 -5.88
CA LEU A 133 5.00 7.16 -6.85
C LEU A 133 6.06 6.17 -6.35
N ALA A 134 5.72 4.89 -6.28
CA ALA A 134 6.56 3.87 -5.72
C ALA A 134 6.72 2.66 -6.64
N VAL A 135 7.92 2.09 -6.63
CA VAL A 135 8.24 0.79 -7.23
C VAL A 135 8.76 -0.09 -6.11
N GLN A 136 8.24 -1.31 -6.01
CA GLN A 136 8.59 -2.21 -4.92
C GLN A 136 8.74 -3.65 -5.40
N LEU A 137 9.78 -4.32 -4.92
CA LEU A 137 9.89 -5.77 -4.85
C LEU A 137 9.67 -6.21 -3.40
N PHE A 138 8.70 -7.07 -3.16
CA PHE A 138 8.39 -7.58 -1.82
C PHE A 138 8.39 -9.10 -1.79
N VAL A 139 8.93 -9.66 -0.71
CA VAL A 139 8.93 -11.09 -0.42
C VAL A 139 8.35 -11.31 0.97
N HIS A 140 7.24 -12.03 1.04
CA HIS A 140 6.56 -12.28 2.30
C HIS A 140 7.37 -13.22 3.20
N ARG A 141 7.35 -13.01 4.53
CA ARG A 141 8.16 -13.79 5.50
C ARG A 141 7.96 -15.30 5.49
N LYS A 142 6.84 -15.78 4.95
CA LYS A 142 6.50 -17.20 4.83
C LYS A 142 7.02 -17.82 3.53
N ASN A 143 7.51 -17.01 2.58
CA ASN A 143 8.09 -17.45 1.31
C ASN A 143 9.32 -18.32 1.60
N SER A 144 9.51 -19.38 0.83
CA SER A 144 10.59 -20.37 1.03
C SER A 144 11.98 -19.74 0.98
N VAL A 145 12.18 -18.72 0.15
CA VAL A 145 13.48 -18.05 -0.02
C VAL A 145 13.62 -16.78 0.82
N TYR A 146 12.69 -16.45 1.71
CA TYR A 146 12.67 -15.18 2.43
C TYR A 146 14.00 -14.86 3.15
N LYS A 147 14.57 -15.83 3.87
CA LYS A 147 15.84 -15.62 4.59
C LYS A 147 16.99 -15.29 3.64
N GLN A 148 17.11 -16.08 2.57
CA GLN A 148 18.12 -15.88 1.54
C GLN A 148 17.93 -14.54 0.81
N PHE A 149 16.68 -14.14 0.54
CA PHE A 149 16.35 -12.84 -0.02
C PHE A 149 16.86 -11.70 0.88
N VAL A 150 16.61 -11.78 2.19
CA VAL A 150 17.07 -10.76 3.14
C VAL A 150 18.59 -10.66 3.17
N GLU A 151 19.28 -11.80 3.21
CA GLU A 151 20.76 -11.86 3.22
C GLU A 151 21.34 -11.23 1.95
N VAL A 152 20.86 -11.67 0.78
CA VAL A 152 21.34 -11.23 -0.52
C VAL A 152 20.97 -9.76 -0.80
N ALA A 153 19.77 -9.32 -0.43
CA ALA A 153 19.37 -7.92 -0.55
C ALA A 153 20.22 -7.02 0.35
N THR A 154 20.51 -7.47 1.57
CA THR A 154 21.40 -6.73 2.48
C THR A 154 22.78 -6.58 1.85
N GLU A 155 23.40 -7.66 1.39
CA GLU A 155 24.72 -7.63 0.75
C GLU A 155 24.74 -6.74 -0.50
N TYR A 156 23.75 -6.91 -1.40
CA TYR A 156 23.70 -6.16 -2.66
C TYR A 156 23.57 -4.65 -2.46
N TYR A 157 22.79 -4.21 -1.47
CA TYR A 157 22.56 -2.78 -1.22
C TYR A 157 23.51 -2.16 -0.19
N GLN A 158 24.29 -2.96 0.54
CA GLN A 158 25.24 -2.48 1.56
C GLN A 158 26.37 -1.61 0.97
N ASP A 159 26.86 -1.94 -0.23
CA ASP A 159 27.98 -1.24 -0.88
C ASP A 159 27.56 -0.09 -1.80
N LYS A 160 26.28 -0.01 -2.17
CA LYS A 160 25.75 1.12 -2.95
C LYS A 160 25.69 2.36 -2.05
N LYS A 161 26.77 3.14 -2.01
CA LYS A 161 27.02 4.35 -1.18
C LYS A 161 26.03 5.55 -1.32
N PHE A 162 24.83 5.39 -1.84
CA PHE A 162 23.89 6.49 -2.11
C PHE A 162 22.51 6.21 -1.54
N GLU A 163 21.95 7.07 -0.69
CA GLU A 163 20.50 7.14 -0.36
C GLU A 163 19.78 5.80 -0.07
N SER A 164 20.55 4.72 0.16
CA SER A 164 20.18 3.32 -0.10
C SER A 164 19.82 2.55 1.14
N LYS A 165 20.19 3.06 2.31
CA LYS A 165 19.82 2.45 3.59
C LYS A 165 18.31 2.36 3.79
N ASP A 166 17.54 3.15 3.05
CA ASP A 166 16.07 3.13 3.10
C ASP A 166 15.43 2.43 1.88
N ILE A 167 16.24 1.83 0.99
CA ILE A 167 15.73 1.08 -0.17
C ILE A 167 15.34 -0.33 0.28
N PHE A 168 16.20 -1.01 1.04
CA PHE A 168 15.89 -2.32 1.60
C PHE A 168 15.46 -2.20 3.06
N SER A 169 14.32 -2.78 3.41
CA SER A 169 13.93 -2.91 4.81
C SER A 169 13.11 -4.18 5.07
N THR A 170 12.99 -4.54 6.34
CA THR A 170 12.19 -5.69 6.79
C THR A 170 11.18 -5.26 7.83
N ASN A 171 10.04 -5.93 7.86
CA ASN A 171 8.98 -5.75 8.86
C ASN A 171 8.37 -7.10 9.24
N GLU A 172 7.31 -7.07 10.04
CA GLU A 172 6.59 -8.27 10.51
C GLU A 172 5.92 -9.08 9.39
N HIS A 173 5.76 -8.50 8.19
CA HIS A 173 5.14 -9.15 7.03
C HIS A 173 6.15 -9.71 6.04
N GLY A 174 7.33 -9.11 5.92
CA GLY A 174 8.37 -9.57 5.00
C GLY A 174 9.47 -8.54 4.77
N GLY A 175 10.17 -8.71 3.65
CA GLY A 175 11.25 -7.83 3.23
C GLY A 175 10.86 -7.13 1.94
N HIS A 176 11.24 -5.86 1.80
CA HIS A 176 10.99 -5.11 0.59
C HIS A 176 12.22 -4.32 0.16
N ILE A 177 12.42 -4.28 -1.17
CA ILE A 177 13.25 -3.32 -1.87
C ILE A 177 12.27 -2.31 -2.46
N ARG A 178 12.37 -1.04 -2.07
CA ARG A 178 11.38 -0.02 -2.39
C ARG A 178 12.03 1.27 -2.83
N PHE A 179 11.51 1.84 -3.91
CA PHE A 179 11.87 3.14 -4.46
C PHE A 179 10.64 4.04 -4.37
N GLU A 180 10.82 5.28 -3.89
CA GLU A 180 9.74 6.25 -3.73
C GLU A 180 10.21 7.59 -4.30
N LYS A 181 9.33 8.29 -4.99
CA LYS A 181 9.53 9.69 -5.38
C LYS A 181 8.25 10.46 -5.09
N PRO A 182 8.30 11.57 -4.33
CA PRO A 182 7.14 12.42 -4.12
C PRO A 182 6.54 12.88 -5.43
N ILE A 183 5.21 12.82 -5.54
CA ILE A 183 4.50 13.22 -6.77
C ILE A 183 4.78 14.69 -7.09
N ALA A 184 4.95 15.52 -6.06
CA ALA A 184 5.26 16.94 -6.20
C ALA A 184 6.56 17.21 -6.99
N MET A 185 7.51 16.26 -6.99
CA MET A 185 8.75 16.39 -7.78
C MET A 185 8.54 16.32 -9.29
N PHE A 186 7.34 15.98 -9.76
CA PHE A 186 7.01 15.95 -11.18
C PHE A 186 6.17 17.16 -11.63
N PHE A 187 5.84 18.11 -10.73
CA PHE A 187 4.93 19.22 -11.04
C PHE A 187 5.50 20.24 -12.04
N ASN A 188 6.82 20.34 -12.13
CA ASN A 188 7.49 21.28 -13.03
C ASN A 188 7.93 20.64 -14.35
N GLU A 189 7.60 19.36 -14.57
CA GLU A 189 7.93 18.65 -15.80
C GLU A 189 6.91 18.98 -16.89
N GLU A 190 7.39 19.40 -18.05
CA GLU A 190 6.54 19.73 -19.21
C GLU A 190 5.76 18.48 -19.68
N GLU A 191 6.41 17.32 -19.65
CA GLU A 191 5.84 16.02 -19.97
C GLU A 191 5.70 15.13 -18.71
N GLN A 192 4.94 15.62 -17.73
CA GLN A 192 4.81 14.99 -16.41
C GLN A 192 4.55 13.48 -16.44
N LEU A 193 3.63 13.00 -17.29
CA LEU A 193 3.27 11.58 -17.34
C LEU A 193 4.43 10.72 -17.89
N GLN A 194 5.11 11.22 -18.92
CA GLN A 194 6.27 10.58 -19.53
C GLN A 194 7.44 10.52 -18.55
N GLU A 195 7.67 11.58 -17.77
CA GLU A 195 8.71 11.58 -16.74
C GLU A 195 8.40 10.62 -15.59
N MET A 196 7.12 10.48 -15.22
CA MET A 196 6.70 9.45 -14.26
C MET A 196 6.95 8.05 -14.78
N ALA A 197 6.55 7.75 -16.03
CA ALA A 197 6.78 6.45 -16.67
C ALA A 197 8.28 6.14 -16.76
N ARG A 198 9.08 7.07 -17.27
CA ARG A 198 10.54 6.93 -17.36
C ARG A 198 11.18 6.71 -15.99
N TRP A 199 10.70 7.38 -14.95
CA TRP A 199 11.18 7.14 -13.59
C TRP A 199 10.89 5.71 -13.14
N VAL A 200 9.67 5.19 -13.40
CA VAL A 200 9.30 3.81 -13.09
C VAL A 200 10.16 2.81 -13.86
N GLU A 201 10.30 2.98 -15.18
CA GLU A 201 11.12 2.13 -16.04
C GLU A 201 12.57 2.04 -15.54
N ASN A 202 13.16 3.18 -15.15
CA ASN A 202 14.49 3.22 -14.55
C ASN A 202 14.57 2.39 -13.26
N LYS A 203 13.52 2.41 -12.43
CA LYS A 203 13.48 1.61 -11.19
C LYS A 203 13.18 0.13 -11.46
N PHE A 204 12.43 -0.20 -12.49
CA PHE A 204 12.36 -1.59 -12.98
C PHE A 204 13.73 -2.07 -13.45
N GLY A 205 14.52 -1.23 -14.11
CA GLY A 205 15.91 -1.54 -14.46
C GLY A 205 16.78 -1.88 -13.23
N GLU A 206 16.59 -1.19 -12.10
CA GLU A 206 17.25 -1.53 -10.83
C GLU A 206 16.78 -2.88 -10.27
N VAL A 207 15.48 -3.19 -10.33
CA VAL A 207 14.95 -4.50 -9.89
C VAL A 207 15.46 -5.63 -10.78
N LEU A 208 15.52 -5.44 -12.10
CA LEU A 208 16.09 -6.40 -13.05
C LEU A 208 17.59 -6.59 -12.84
N SER A 209 18.32 -5.52 -12.50
CA SER A 209 19.74 -5.60 -12.15
C SER A 209 19.96 -6.41 -10.87
N PHE A 210 19.11 -6.22 -9.85
CA PHE A 210 19.11 -7.05 -8.65
C PHE A 210 18.83 -8.51 -8.99
N ARG A 211 17.80 -8.80 -9.79
CA ARG A 211 17.49 -10.15 -10.28
C ARG A 211 18.70 -10.83 -10.93
N ASN A 212 19.31 -10.18 -11.91
CA ASN A 212 20.41 -10.76 -12.68
C ASN A 212 21.66 -11.04 -11.81
N ALA A 213 21.84 -10.30 -10.72
CA ALA A 213 22.91 -10.49 -9.76
C ALA A 213 22.57 -11.55 -8.69
N THR A 214 21.33 -12.03 -8.64
CA THR A 214 20.81 -12.85 -7.54
C THR A 214 20.11 -14.12 -8.03
N ASN A 215 20.71 -14.79 -9.01
CA ASN A 215 20.19 -16.02 -9.62
C ASN A 215 19.97 -17.18 -8.63
N GLN A 216 20.54 -17.07 -7.43
CA GLN A 216 20.31 -18.00 -6.32
C GLN A 216 18.94 -17.85 -5.65
N LEU A 217 18.25 -16.72 -5.86
CA LEU A 217 16.85 -16.55 -5.47
C LEU A 217 16.02 -17.17 -6.60
N ASP A 218 15.17 -18.14 -6.28
CA ASP A 218 14.36 -18.91 -7.23
C ASP A 218 13.36 -18.01 -7.99
N TRP A 219 13.83 -17.27 -9.01
CA TRP A 219 13.02 -16.28 -9.74
C TRP A 219 12.05 -16.96 -10.71
N ASN A 220 10.75 -16.66 -10.59
CA ASN A 220 9.68 -17.28 -11.37
C ASN A 220 9.22 -16.39 -12.53
N PHE A 221 10.13 -16.00 -13.41
CA PHE A 221 9.71 -15.28 -14.61
C PHE A 221 9.31 -16.27 -15.71
N GLU A 222 8.18 -15.99 -16.36
CA GLU A 222 7.97 -16.54 -17.69
C GLU A 222 9.17 -16.09 -18.54
N SER A 223 9.87 -17.04 -19.14
CA SER A 223 10.93 -16.77 -20.09
C SER A 223 10.29 -16.15 -21.34
N ASN A 224 9.95 -14.86 -21.28
CA ASN A 224 9.83 -14.07 -22.48
C ASN A 224 11.26 -14.02 -23.03
N GLU A 225 11.51 -14.90 -24.01
CA GLU A 225 12.67 -14.78 -24.89
C GLU A 225 12.80 -13.31 -25.23
N MET A 226 13.90 -12.71 -24.79
CA MET A 226 14.19 -11.31 -25.05
C MET A 226 13.98 -11.07 -26.55
N ILE A 227 13.01 -10.22 -26.89
CA ILE A 227 12.96 -9.61 -28.21
C ILE A 227 14.30 -8.88 -28.35
N LYS A 228 15.19 -9.49 -29.15
CA LYS A 228 16.48 -8.93 -29.54
C LYS A 228 16.30 -7.76 -30.48
#